data_AF-A0A919T0G1-F1
#
_entry.id   AF-A0A919T0G1-F1
#
_cell.length_a   1.000
_cell.length_b   1.000
_cell.length_c   1.000
_cell.angle_alpha   90.00
_cell.angle_beta   90.00
_cell.angle_gamma   90.00
#
_symmetry.space_group_name_H-M   'P 1'
#
loop_
_entity.id
_entity.type
_entity.pdbx_description
1 polymer ?
#
loop_
_entity_poly.entity_id
_entity_poly.type
_entity_poly.pdbx_seq_one_letter_code
_entity_poly.pdbx_strand_id
1 'polypeptide(L)'
;MAEEQEQAGTETETTETDVKDWKAEAEKWQVLARKNEDRAKSNAGAAKELEKVRAAAMSEQERAVAEAKTAGQTEASRAAAPRLVRAELRAEAVEAGLAKEALDGFLEYADLSKFVGDDGEPDSKAIAAAVKRLGGGKATNFDGGPRTTAAKPADMNALIRQAAGLG
;
A
#
# COMPACT_ATOMS: atom_id res chain seq x y z
N MET A 1 85.31 82.64 20.56
CA MET A 1 85.31 81.20 20.23
C MET A 1 84.72 80.52 21.45
N ALA A 2 83.41 80.27 21.46
CA ALA A 2 82.65 79.20 20.80
C ALA A 2 82.01 78.41 21.97
N GLU A 3 80.68 78.48 22.13
CA GLU A 3 79.73 77.35 21.94
C GLU A 3 79.74 76.38 23.14
N GLU A 4 78.66 75.77 23.66
CA GLU A 4 77.21 75.77 23.44
C GLU A 4 76.60 74.77 24.46
N GLN A 5 75.27 74.76 24.60
CA GLN A 5 74.36 73.70 25.11
C GLN A 5 74.25 73.56 26.64
N GLU A 6 73.15 73.90 27.31
CA GLU A 6 71.70 73.62 27.15
C GLU A 6 71.32 72.15 27.42
N GLN A 7 70.75 71.91 28.61
CA GLN A 7 69.88 70.77 28.91
C GLN A 7 68.66 71.26 29.68
N ALA A 8 67.55 71.40 28.96
CA ALA A 8 66.20 71.46 29.47
C ALA A 8 65.72 70.02 29.73
N GLY A 9 65.40 69.71 30.99
CA GLY A 9 64.64 68.50 31.35
C GLY A 9 63.16 68.85 31.41
N THR A 10 62.45 68.70 30.29
CA THR A 10 60.99 68.79 30.21
C THR A 10 60.35 67.44 30.52
N GLU A 11 59.46 67.45 31.51
CA GLU A 11 58.51 66.39 31.87
C GLU A 11 57.73 65.90 30.64
N THR A 12 57.87 64.62 30.32
CA THR A 12 57.04 63.95 29.31
C THR A 12 55.66 63.67 29.90
N GLU A 13 54.77 64.64 29.72
CA GLU A 13 53.47 64.48 29.06
C GLU A 13 52.66 63.21 29.37
N THR A 14 51.72 63.39 30.29
CA THR A 14 50.56 62.52 30.56
C THR A 14 49.69 62.39 29.29
N THR A 15 49.57 61.19 28.75
CA THR A 15 48.77 60.90 27.54
C THR A 15 47.26 61.03 27.79
N GLU A 16 46.64 61.87 26.96
CA GLU A 16 45.28 61.84 26.41
C GLU A 16 44.13 61.34 27.28
N THR A 17 43.33 62.31 27.73
CA THR A 17 41.96 62.11 28.18
C THR A 17 41.07 61.56 27.05
N ASP A 18 40.56 60.36 27.27
CA ASP A 18 39.47 59.67 26.58
C ASP A 18 38.16 60.51 26.64
N VAL A 19 38.05 61.53 25.78
CA VAL A 19 36.80 62.29 25.62
C VAL A 19 35.88 61.49 24.72
N LYS A 20 35.05 60.64 25.33
CA LYS A 20 34.02 59.84 24.67
C LYS A 20 33.17 60.70 23.74
N ASP A 21 33.30 60.47 22.43
CA ASP A 21 32.53 61.18 21.41
C ASP A 21 31.10 60.62 21.32
N TRP A 22 30.22 61.17 22.15
CA TRP A 22 28.81 60.82 22.23
C TRP A 22 28.05 60.96 20.92
N LYS A 23 28.53 61.81 20.00
CA LYS A 23 27.90 62.03 18.69
C LYS A 23 28.17 60.84 17.76
N ALA A 24 29.41 60.35 17.74
CA ALA A 24 29.78 59.14 17.00
C ALA A 24 29.08 57.87 17.55
N GLU A 25 28.87 57.80 18.86
CA GLU A 25 28.11 56.71 19.48
C GLU A 25 26.63 56.74 19.08
N ALA A 26 26.00 57.93 19.08
CA ALA A 26 24.61 58.09 18.68
C ALA A 26 24.35 57.70 17.20
N GLU A 27 25.26 58.08 16.29
CA GLU A 27 25.18 57.66 14.89
C GLU A 27 25.31 56.13 14.73
N LYS A 28 26.22 55.49 15.48
CA LYS A 28 26.33 54.02 15.50
C LYS A 28 25.02 53.36 15.93
N TRP A 29 24.40 53.84 17.00
CA TRP A 29 23.13 53.29 17.48
C TRP A 29 21.99 53.51 16.50
N GLN A 30 21.95 54.66 15.81
CA GLN A 30 20.93 54.93 14.80
C GLN A 30 21.06 53.99 13.59
N VAL A 31 22.29 53.74 13.13
CA VAL A 31 22.56 52.79 12.04
C VAL A 31 22.23 51.36 12.46
N LEU A 32 22.58 50.97 13.68
CA LEU A 32 22.24 49.65 14.24
C LEU A 32 20.73 49.47 14.38
N ALA A 33 20.00 50.50 14.81
CA ALA A 33 18.55 50.47 14.92
C ALA A 33 17.88 50.25 13.56
N ARG A 34 18.30 50.99 12.51
CA ARG A 34 17.78 50.77 11.15
C ARG A 34 18.08 49.36 10.65
N LYS A 35 19.32 48.87 10.84
CA LYS A 35 19.70 47.50 10.45
C LYS A 35 18.86 46.43 11.16
N ASN A 36 18.56 46.63 12.44
CA ASN A 36 17.69 45.71 13.19
C ASN A 36 16.24 45.78 12.72
N GLU A 37 15.75 46.97 12.40
CA GLU A 37 14.41 47.15 11.84
C GLU A 37 14.28 46.45 10.47
N ASP A 38 15.27 46.61 9.59
CA ASP A 38 15.32 45.95 8.29
C ASP A 38 15.41 44.43 8.42
N ARG A 39 16.24 43.94 9.35
CA ARG A 39 16.31 42.50 9.68
C ARG A 39 15.00 41.97 10.24
N ALA A 40 14.32 42.73 11.10
CA ALA A 40 13.04 42.33 11.66
C ALA A 40 11.97 42.22 10.56
N LYS A 41 11.93 43.17 9.62
CA LYS A 41 11.04 43.12 8.45
C LYS A 41 11.34 41.93 7.55
N SER A 42 12.62 41.67 7.26
CA SER A 42 13.05 40.53 6.45
C SER A 42 12.71 39.18 7.12
N ASN A 43 12.99 39.05 8.42
CA ASN A 43 12.66 37.86 9.20
C ASN A 43 11.14 37.65 9.31
N ALA A 44 10.35 38.71 9.44
CA ALA A 44 8.89 38.62 9.43
C ALA A 44 8.35 38.14 8.07
N GLY A 45 8.96 38.58 6.96
CA GLY A 45 8.65 38.06 5.62
C GLY A 45 9.00 36.58 5.47
N ALA A 46 10.21 36.19 5.89
CA ALA A 46 10.67 34.81 5.86
C ALA A 46 9.80 33.88 6.73
N ALA A 47 9.37 34.34 7.91
CA ALA A 47 8.48 33.59 8.78
C ALA A 47 7.11 33.31 8.13
N LYS A 48 6.54 34.30 7.43
CA LYS A 48 5.28 34.13 6.70
C LYS A 48 5.40 33.13 5.55
N GLU A 49 6.49 33.19 4.78
CA GLU A 49 6.72 32.21 3.71
C GLU A 49 6.96 30.80 4.27
N LEU A 50 7.70 30.68 5.38
CA LEU A 50 7.88 29.40 6.07
C LEU A 50 6.54 28.82 6.55
N GLU A 51 5.66 29.65 7.09
CA GLU A 51 4.34 29.22 7.54
C GLU A 51 3.45 28.78 6.37
N LYS A 52 3.45 29.51 5.24
CA LYS A 52 2.74 29.10 4.02
C LYS A 52 3.26 27.76 3.49
N VAL A 53 4.57 27.58 3.41
CA VAL A 53 5.18 26.33 2.95
C VAL A 53 4.84 25.19 3.90
N ARG A 54 4.89 25.41 5.22
CA ARG A 54 4.48 24.41 6.21
C ARG A 54 3.01 24.05 6.09
N ALA A 55 2.12 25.03 5.93
CA ALA A 55 0.68 24.79 5.76
C ALA A 55 0.39 24.00 4.46
N ALA A 56 1.02 24.39 3.35
CA ALA A 56 0.90 23.67 2.08
C ALA A 56 1.45 22.24 2.19
N ALA A 57 2.63 22.07 2.79
CA ALA A 57 3.23 20.76 3.00
C ALA A 57 2.38 19.88 3.91
N MET A 58 1.83 20.43 5.00
CA MET A 58 0.94 19.71 5.91
C MET A 58 -0.32 19.23 5.20
N SER A 59 -0.93 20.07 4.36
CA SER A 59 -2.10 19.66 3.56
C SER A 59 -1.78 18.55 2.56
N GLU A 60 -0.61 18.60 1.92
CA GLU A 60 -0.18 17.57 0.97
C GLU A 60 0.21 16.27 1.69
N GLN A 61 0.84 16.38 2.86
CA GLN A 61 1.18 15.25 3.73
C GLN A 61 -0.07 14.55 4.24
N GLU A 62 -1.10 15.29 4.67
CA GLU A 62 -2.38 14.73 5.09
C GLU A 62 -3.07 13.98 3.95
N ARG A 63 -3.04 14.54 2.73
CA ARG A 63 -3.57 13.88 1.53
C ARG A 63 -2.79 12.62 1.19
N ALA A 64 -1.46 12.69 1.20
CA ALA A 64 -0.58 11.56 0.94
C ALA A 64 -0.76 10.43 1.97
N VAL A 65 -0.98 10.76 3.25
CA VAL A 65 -1.26 9.77 4.30
C VAL A 65 -2.64 9.14 4.10
N ALA A 66 -3.66 9.92 3.73
CA ALA A 66 -4.99 9.39 3.44
C ALA A 66 -4.94 8.43 2.23
N GLU A 67 -4.27 8.83 1.15
CA GLU A 67 -4.09 8.01 -0.04
C GLU A 67 -3.29 6.73 0.28
N ALA A 68 -2.16 6.85 1.00
CA ALA A 68 -1.37 5.71 1.44
C ALA A 68 -2.16 4.75 2.33
N LYS A 69 -3.04 5.28 3.20
CA LYS A 69 -3.92 4.45 4.03
C LYS A 69 -4.94 3.70 3.19
N THR A 70 -5.57 4.36 2.22
CA THR A 70 -6.52 3.69 1.31
C THR A 70 -5.82 2.63 0.45
N ALA A 71 -4.66 2.95 -0.13
CA ALA A 71 -3.85 2.01 -0.89
C ALA A 71 -3.41 0.82 -0.02
N GLY A 72 -2.97 1.08 1.21
CA GLY A 72 -2.56 0.03 2.15
C GLY A 72 -3.72 -0.87 2.59
N GLN A 73 -4.92 -0.32 2.76
CA GLN A 73 -6.12 -1.12 3.03
C GLN A 73 -6.47 -2.02 1.85
N THR A 74 -6.49 -1.47 0.63
CA THR A 74 -6.73 -2.25 -0.59
C THR A 74 -5.67 -3.34 -0.80
N GLU A 75 -4.39 -3.04 -0.56
CA GLU A 75 -3.30 -4.01 -0.66
C GLU A 75 -3.43 -5.11 0.39
N ALA A 76 -3.78 -4.75 1.64
CA ALA A 76 -4.03 -5.72 2.71
C ALA A 76 -5.22 -6.62 2.40
N SER A 77 -6.34 -6.06 1.92
CA SER A 77 -7.50 -6.84 1.47
C SER A 77 -7.12 -7.79 0.33
N ARG A 78 -6.39 -7.32 -0.68
CA ARG A 78 -5.89 -8.16 -1.79
C ARG A 78 -4.95 -9.27 -1.33
N ALA A 79 -4.09 -9.02 -0.35
CA ALA A 79 -3.23 -10.04 0.23
C ALA A 79 -4.01 -11.12 1.02
N ALA A 80 -5.12 -10.73 1.65
CA ALA A 80 -6.03 -11.63 2.35
C ALA A 80 -7.01 -12.36 1.42
N ALA A 81 -7.32 -11.77 0.26
CA ALA A 81 -8.36 -12.23 -0.66
C ALA A 81 -8.25 -13.71 -1.04
N PRO A 82 -7.08 -14.29 -1.39
CA PRO A 82 -7.00 -15.71 -1.72
C PRO A 82 -7.38 -16.64 -0.56
N ARG A 83 -7.11 -16.24 0.69
CA ARG A 83 -7.50 -17.01 1.87
C ARG A 83 -9.00 -16.90 2.12
N LEU A 84 -9.58 -15.71 1.95
CA LEU A 84 -11.02 -15.47 2.11
C LEU A 84 -11.83 -16.21 1.06
N VAL A 85 -11.46 -16.08 -0.23
CA VAL A 85 -12.06 -16.83 -1.33
C VAL A 85 -12.01 -18.34 -1.09
N ARG A 86 -10.87 -18.87 -0.63
CA ARG A 86 -10.76 -20.31 -0.29
C ARG A 86 -11.71 -20.72 0.83
N ALA A 87 -11.87 -19.89 1.85
CA ALA A 87 -12.77 -20.17 2.97
C ALA A 87 -14.24 -20.16 2.50
N GLU A 88 -14.61 -19.19 1.67
CA GLU A 88 -15.97 -19.02 1.19
C GLU A 88 -16.35 -20.08 0.14
N LEU A 89 -15.43 -20.42 -0.78
CA LEU A 89 -15.63 -21.52 -1.71
C LEU A 89 -15.81 -22.86 -0.97
N ARG A 90 -15.10 -23.06 0.15
CA ARG A 90 -15.29 -24.23 1.03
C ARG A 90 -16.64 -24.22 1.73
N ALA A 91 -17.08 -23.08 2.26
CA ALA A 91 -18.38 -22.96 2.91
C ALA A 91 -19.52 -23.29 1.94
N GLU A 92 -19.54 -22.62 0.78
CA GLU A 92 -20.55 -22.80 -0.25
C GLU A 92 -20.54 -24.23 -0.83
N ALA A 93 -19.35 -24.83 -1.01
CA ALA A 93 -19.24 -26.20 -1.50
C ALA A 93 -19.78 -27.24 -0.51
N VAL A 94 -19.59 -27.02 0.80
CA VAL A 94 -20.18 -27.88 1.84
C VAL A 94 -21.70 -27.76 1.83
N GLU A 95 -22.25 -26.56 1.68
CA GLU A 95 -23.70 -26.36 1.52
C GLU A 95 -24.26 -27.06 0.28
N ALA A 96 -23.48 -27.08 -0.82
CA ALA A 96 -23.82 -27.80 -2.04
C ALA A 96 -23.61 -29.33 -1.97
N GLY A 97 -23.10 -29.86 -0.85
CA GLY A 97 -22.89 -31.30 -0.64
C GLY A 97 -21.68 -31.88 -1.37
N LEU A 98 -20.69 -31.06 -1.73
CA LEU A 98 -19.45 -31.50 -2.37
C LEU A 98 -18.47 -32.10 -1.35
N ALA A 99 -17.76 -33.16 -1.76
CA ALA A 99 -16.71 -33.76 -0.94
C ALA A 99 -15.53 -32.79 -0.78
N LYS A 100 -15.06 -32.63 0.45
CA LYS A 100 -13.98 -31.70 0.82
C LYS A 100 -12.68 -32.00 0.06
N GLU A 101 -12.37 -33.27 -0.13
CA GLU A 101 -11.15 -33.74 -0.79
C GLU A 101 -11.12 -33.38 -2.27
N ALA A 102 -12.27 -33.46 -2.95
CA ALA A 102 -12.41 -33.06 -4.35
C ALA A 102 -12.25 -31.54 -4.52
N LEU A 103 -12.73 -30.78 -3.54
CA LEU A 103 -12.60 -29.32 -3.52
C LEU A 103 -11.17 -28.88 -3.22
N ASP A 104 -10.50 -29.50 -2.25
CA ASP A 104 -9.12 -29.17 -1.89
C ASP A 104 -8.18 -29.41 -3.08
N GLY A 105 -8.34 -30.53 -3.80
CA GLY A 105 -7.59 -30.77 -5.05
C GLY A 105 -7.91 -29.76 -6.15
N PHE A 106 -9.15 -29.27 -6.26
CA PHE A 106 -9.51 -28.21 -7.19
C PHE A 106 -8.86 -26.86 -6.80
N LEU A 107 -8.88 -26.51 -5.51
CA LEU A 107 -8.36 -25.25 -4.96
C LEU A 107 -6.83 -25.09 -5.04
N GLU A 108 -6.10 -26.19 -5.26
CA GLU A 108 -4.65 -26.16 -5.50
C GLU A 108 -4.30 -25.60 -6.88
N TYR A 109 -5.11 -25.88 -7.90
CA TYR A 109 -4.88 -25.44 -9.28
C TYR A 109 -5.83 -24.30 -9.71
N ALA A 110 -6.83 -23.98 -8.89
CA ALA A 110 -7.79 -22.95 -9.17
C ALA A 110 -7.15 -21.55 -9.13
N ASP A 111 -7.47 -20.75 -10.14
CA ASP A 111 -7.15 -19.34 -10.19
C ASP A 111 -8.13 -18.56 -9.30
N LEU A 112 -7.70 -18.29 -8.06
CA LEU A 112 -8.49 -17.59 -7.05
C LEU A 112 -8.73 -16.12 -7.38
N SER A 113 -7.91 -15.53 -8.26
CA SER A 113 -8.03 -14.10 -8.62
C SER A 113 -9.35 -13.78 -9.33
N LYS A 114 -9.94 -14.76 -10.03
CA LYS A 114 -11.24 -14.63 -10.71
C LYS A 114 -12.45 -14.53 -9.78
N PHE A 115 -12.24 -14.79 -8.50
CA PHE A 115 -13.26 -14.74 -7.46
C PHE A 115 -13.01 -13.59 -6.48
N VAL A 116 -12.07 -12.69 -6.79
CA VAL A 116 -11.81 -11.49 -6.01
C VAL A 116 -12.41 -10.30 -6.76
N GLY A 117 -13.26 -9.53 -6.10
CA GLY A 117 -13.81 -8.28 -6.64
C GLY A 117 -12.80 -7.14 -6.63
N ASP A 118 -13.16 -6.01 -7.25
CA ASP A 118 -12.26 -4.86 -7.42
C ASP A 118 -11.74 -4.29 -6.08
N ASP A 119 -12.54 -4.44 -5.02
CA ASP A 119 -12.25 -4.01 -3.65
C ASP A 119 -11.32 -4.96 -2.89
N GLY A 120 -10.97 -6.11 -3.47
CA GLY A 120 -10.17 -7.15 -2.80
C GLY A 120 -10.99 -8.12 -1.94
N GLU A 121 -12.32 -8.06 -2.01
CA GLU A 121 -13.23 -8.96 -1.29
C GLU A 121 -13.67 -10.16 -2.16
N PRO A 122 -14.09 -11.29 -1.58
CA PRO A 122 -14.64 -12.42 -2.32
C PRO A 122 -15.92 -12.06 -3.10
N ASP A 123 -16.00 -12.45 -4.37
CA ASP A 123 -17.22 -12.36 -5.17
C ASP A 123 -18.11 -13.60 -4.93
N SER A 124 -19.04 -13.48 -3.97
CA SER A 124 -19.96 -14.55 -3.61
C SER A 124 -20.81 -15.03 -4.79
N LYS A 125 -21.10 -14.19 -5.81
CA LYS A 125 -21.88 -14.60 -7.00
C LYS A 125 -21.05 -15.49 -7.91
N ALA A 126 -19.80 -15.12 -8.17
CA ALA A 126 -18.88 -15.94 -8.95
C ALA A 126 -18.60 -17.28 -8.25
N ILE A 127 -18.45 -17.25 -6.92
CA ILE A 127 -18.25 -18.44 -6.08
C ILE A 127 -19.46 -19.38 -6.16
N ALA A 128 -20.67 -18.89 -5.92
CA ALA A 128 -21.89 -19.70 -6.01
C ALA A 128 -22.10 -20.28 -7.42
N ALA A 129 -21.79 -19.52 -8.47
CA ALA A 129 -21.87 -20.02 -9.85
C ALA A 129 -20.83 -21.12 -10.13
N ALA A 130 -19.62 -21.01 -9.60
CA ALA A 130 -18.59 -22.04 -9.74
C ALA A 130 -18.95 -23.30 -8.96
N VAL A 131 -19.41 -23.17 -7.72
CA VAL A 131 -19.86 -24.28 -6.88
C VAL A 131 -21.04 -25.00 -7.53
N LYS A 132 -22.02 -24.26 -8.07
CA LYS A 132 -23.14 -24.85 -8.82
C LYS A 132 -22.70 -25.59 -10.08
N ARG A 133 -21.66 -25.12 -10.78
CA ARG A 133 -21.09 -25.87 -11.92
C ARG A 133 -20.36 -27.13 -11.46
N LEU A 134 -19.69 -27.08 -10.32
CA LEU A 134 -18.99 -28.22 -9.73
C LEU A 134 -19.98 -29.30 -9.24
N GLY A 135 -21.06 -28.89 -8.56
CA GLY A 135 -22.12 -29.78 -8.06
C GLY A 135 -23.22 -30.12 -9.07
N GLY A 136 -23.28 -29.40 -10.21
CA GLY A 136 -24.29 -29.56 -11.25
C GLY A 136 -24.16 -30.83 -12.07
N GLY A 137 -23.01 -31.50 -12.00
CA GLY A 137 -22.91 -32.89 -12.40
C GLY A 137 -23.53 -33.76 -11.32
N LYS A 138 -24.86 -33.96 -11.36
CA LYS A 138 -25.48 -35.10 -10.67
C LYS A 138 -24.58 -36.29 -10.92
N ALA A 139 -24.07 -36.94 -9.87
CA ALA A 139 -23.43 -38.23 -10.01
C ALA A 139 -24.41 -39.08 -10.82
N THR A 140 -24.11 -39.28 -12.10
CA THR A 140 -24.75 -40.35 -12.83
C THR A 140 -24.21 -41.54 -12.08
N ASN A 141 -25.06 -42.16 -11.26
CA ASN A 141 -24.78 -43.48 -10.74
C ASN A 141 -24.69 -44.34 -11.99
N PHE A 142 -23.49 -44.40 -12.57
CA PHE A 142 -23.15 -45.31 -13.63
C PHE A 142 -23.09 -46.66 -12.94
N ASP A 143 -24.27 -47.24 -12.72
CA ASP A 143 -24.49 -48.56 -12.11
C ASP A 143 -24.02 -49.68 -13.05
N GLY A 144 -23.27 -49.34 -14.12
CA GLY A 144 -22.82 -50.25 -15.16
C GLY A 144 -23.94 -50.95 -15.94
N GLY A 145 -25.21 -50.66 -15.61
CA GLY A 145 -26.33 -51.58 -15.85
C GLY A 145 -26.10 -52.93 -15.17
N PRO A 146 -27.12 -53.78 -15.03
CA PRO A 146 -26.85 -55.19 -14.76
C PRO A 146 -25.90 -55.68 -15.84
N ARG A 147 -24.67 -56.06 -15.46
CA ARG A 147 -23.76 -56.80 -16.34
C ARG A 147 -24.40 -58.15 -16.61
N THR A 148 -25.38 -58.18 -17.50
CA THR A 148 -25.93 -59.42 -18.01
C THR A 148 -24.85 -60.00 -18.90
N THR A 149 -24.11 -60.97 -18.40
CA THR A 149 -23.50 -61.94 -19.29
C THR A 149 -24.67 -62.58 -20.02
N ALA A 150 -24.81 -62.31 -21.32
CA ALA A 150 -25.78 -63.01 -22.15
C ALA A 150 -25.69 -64.51 -21.82
N ALA A 151 -26.82 -65.12 -21.44
CA ALA A 151 -26.84 -66.52 -21.06
C ALA A 151 -26.12 -67.32 -22.16
N LYS A 152 -25.15 -68.14 -21.78
CA LYS A 152 -24.42 -68.98 -22.72
C LYS A 152 -25.47 -69.75 -23.54
N PRO A 153 -25.53 -69.60 -24.86
CA PRO A 153 -26.50 -70.31 -25.67
C PRO A 153 -26.30 -71.80 -25.43
N ALA A 154 -27.39 -72.53 -25.17
CA ALA A 154 -27.33 -73.94 -24.78
C ALA A 154 -26.60 -74.81 -25.83
N ASP A 155 -26.60 -74.38 -27.09
CA ASP A 155 -25.87 -74.96 -28.22
C ASP A 155 -25.77 -73.89 -29.34
N MET A 156 -24.69 -73.90 -30.14
CA MET A 156 -24.56 -73.08 -31.36
C MET A 156 -25.72 -73.31 -32.35
N ASN A 157 -26.33 -74.50 -32.38
CA ASN A 157 -27.51 -74.74 -33.21
C ASN A 157 -28.73 -73.89 -32.82
N ALA A 158 -28.84 -73.48 -31.56
CA ALA A 158 -29.91 -72.58 -31.10
C ALA A 158 -29.71 -71.16 -31.66
N LEU A 159 -28.45 -70.70 -31.73
CA LEU A 159 -28.12 -69.41 -32.35
C LEU A 159 -28.42 -69.39 -33.85
N ILE A 160 -28.11 -70.47 -34.57
CA ILE A 160 -28.36 -70.57 -36.01
C ILE A 160 -29.86 -70.55 -36.30
N ARG A 161 -30.68 -71.27 -35.52
CA ARG A 161 -32.15 -71.25 -35.67
C ARG A 161 -32.74 -69.87 -35.38
N GLN A 162 -32.24 -69.18 -34.36
CA GLN A 162 -32.68 -67.84 -34.01
C GLN A 162 -32.29 -66.80 -35.08
N ALA A 163 -31.07 -66.91 -35.62
CA ALA A 163 -30.61 -66.02 -36.70
C ALA A 163 -31.32 -66.29 -38.05
N ALA A 164 -31.75 -67.53 -38.29
CA ALA A 164 -32.49 -67.92 -39.49
C ALA A 164 -34.00 -67.61 -39.41
N GLY A 165 -34.49 -67.03 -38.30
CA GLY A 165 -35.91 -66.66 -38.15
C GLY A 165 -36.87 -67.85 -38.05
N LEU A 166 -36.37 -69.04 -37.70
CA LEU A 166 -37.16 -70.27 -37.56
C LEU A 166 -37.54 -70.55 -36.10
N GLY A 167 -37.78 -69.48 -35.34
CA GLY A 167 -38.21 -69.51 -33.93
C GLY A 167 -39.71 -69.70 -33.78
#